data_AF-A0A968YPE8-F1
#
_entry.id   AF-A0A968YPE8-F1
#
_cell.length_a   1.000
_cell.length_b   1.000
_cell.length_c   1.000
_cell.angle_alpha   90.00
_cell.angle_beta   90.00
_cell.angle_gamma   90.00
#
_symmetry.space_group_name_H-M   'P 1'
#
loop_
_entity.id
_entity.type
_entity.pdbx_description
1 polymer ?
#
loop_
_entity_poly.entity_id
_entity_poly.type
_entity_poly.pdbx_seq_one_letter_code
_entity_poly.pdbx_strand_id
1 'polypeptide(L)'
;MRHKPLMLSTLVIVLVAGLATIGVVLVQPRVRTASSGIVEYESTSKAKDFLKTITQQIVKLEIQRAMLEPVFTPESSVMKKIESQLRSLQQHLSQLQSDADQAAVNHAVFEAIKAKIAELEVKRALLEPVFVPEAPLMQKLESQLKRLWERLAQIQPNNQVAVNRAISEAIKAKIAELKTERSLQPTQDSPTSPTLSSIDSKLKSLEKRLVVR
;
A
#
# COMPACT_ATOMS: atom_id res chain seq x y z
N MET A 1 -27.89 -23.45 -40.90
CA MET A 1 -26.73 -22.54 -41.07
C MET A 1 -26.74 -21.56 -39.89
N ARG A 2 -26.22 -21.93 -38.71
CA ARG A 2 -24.87 -21.61 -38.20
C ARG A 2 -24.38 -20.23 -38.65
N HIS A 3 -24.34 -19.26 -37.74
CA HIS A 3 -23.12 -18.58 -37.32
C HIS A 3 -23.31 -18.01 -35.90
N LYS A 4 -22.55 -18.55 -34.94
CA LYS A 4 -22.27 -17.95 -33.63
C LYS A 4 -21.08 -17.00 -33.81
N PRO A 5 -21.04 -15.80 -33.21
CA PRO A 5 -19.79 -15.10 -33.04
C PRO A 5 -19.05 -15.64 -31.80
N LEU A 6 -17.78 -15.94 -32.04
CA LEU A 6 -16.79 -16.47 -31.12
C LEU A 6 -16.47 -15.48 -29.98
N MET A 7 -16.13 -16.06 -28.83
CA MET A 7 -15.51 -15.41 -27.68
C MET A 7 -14.23 -14.64 -28.01
N LEU A 8 -13.99 -13.54 -27.28
CA LEU A 8 -12.63 -13.16 -26.88
C LEU A 8 -12.67 -12.76 -25.38
N SER A 9 -12.57 -13.76 -24.51
CA SER A 9 -12.42 -13.54 -23.07
C SER A 9 -10.95 -13.27 -22.79
N THR A 10 -10.60 -12.01 -22.54
CA THR A 10 -9.24 -11.58 -22.20
C THR A 10 -8.87 -12.10 -20.81
N LEU A 11 -8.16 -13.23 -20.78
CA LEU A 11 -7.57 -13.81 -19.58
C LEU A 11 -6.37 -12.95 -19.16
N VAL A 12 -6.52 -12.13 -18.11
CA VAL A 12 -5.39 -11.45 -17.48
C VAL A 12 -4.71 -12.43 -16.52
N ILE A 13 -3.60 -13.02 -16.98
CA ILE A 13 -2.72 -13.84 -16.14
C ILE A 13 -1.93 -12.89 -15.24
N VAL A 14 -2.31 -12.79 -13.96
CA VAL A 14 -1.49 -12.16 -12.93
C VAL A 14 -0.53 -13.22 -12.39
N LEU A 15 0.70 -13.21 -12.89
CA LEU A 15 1.82 -13.99 -12.37
C LEU A 15 2.20 -13.43 -11.00
N VAL A 16 1.76 -14.09 -9.92
CA VAL A 16 2.27 -13.85 -8.56
C VAL A 16 3.44 -14.81 -8.33
N ALA A 17 4.64 -14.39 -8.72
CA ALA A 17 5.88 -15.06 -8.34
C ALA A 17 6.29 -14.59 -6.92
N GLY A 18 6.57 -15.54 -6.03
CA GLY A 18 7.15 -15.26 -4.72
C GLY A 18 6.67 -16.16 -3.58
N LEU A 19 6.70 -17.48 -3.75
CA LEU A 19 6.68 -18.43 -2.64
C LEU A 19 8.13 -18.73 -2.24
N ALA A 20 8.61 -18.13 -1.16
CA ALA A 20 9.78 -18.63 -0.46
C ALA A 20 9.29 -19.42 0.76
N THR A 21 9.31 -20.75 0.63
CA THR A 21 9.17 -21.70 1.72
C THR A 21 10.45 -21.67 2.56
N ILE A 22 10.36 -21.26 3.83
CA ILE A 22 11.47 -21.43 4.78
C ILE A 22 11.24 -22.74 5.52
N GLY A 23 12.10 -23.72 5.24
CA GLY A 23 12.15 -25.00 5.95
C GLY A 23 12.70 -24.84 7.36
N VAL A 24 12.07 -25.49 8.32
CA VAL A 24 12.54 -25.57 9.70
C VAL A 24 13.59 -26.68 9.77
N VAL A 25 14.86 -26.30 9.93
CA VAL A 25 15.92 -27.25 10.28
C VAL A 25 15.94 -27.40 11.79
N LEU A 26 15.56 -28.59 12.26
CA LEU A 26 15.67 -29.01 13.66
C LEU A 26 17.14 -29.29 13.98
N VAL A 27 17.82 -28.38 14.66
CA VAL A 27 19.14 -28.64 15.29
C VAL A 27 18.91 -28.75 16.79
N GLN A 28 19.04 -29.97 17.33
CA GLN A 28 19.10 -30.20 18.77
C GLN A 28 20.47 -29.74 19.32
N PRO A 29 20.54 -28.88 20.35
CA PRO A 29 21.78 -28.65 21.07
C PRO A 29 21.93 -29.66 22.21
N ARG A 30 23.08 -30.31 22.19
CA ARG A 30 23.64 -31.22 23.19
C ARG A 30 23.86 -30.50 24.52
N VAL A 31 23.39 -31.10 25.61
CA VAL A 31 23.57 -30.65 27.00
C VAL A 31 25.04 -30.46 27.34
N ARG A 32 25.42 -29.26 27.80
CA ARG A 32 26.53 -29.04 28.75
C ARG A 32 26.16 -27.97 29.77
N THR A 33 26.44 -28.32 31.02
CA THR A 33 26.17 -27.62 32.27
C THR A 33 27.11 -26.45 32.54
N ALA A 34 26.55 -25.46 33.26
CA ALA A 34 27.17 -24.42 34.09
C ALA A 34 27.85 -23.23 33.38
N SER A 35 27.19 -22.07 33.44
CA SER A 35 27.65 -20.90 34.24
C SER A 35 26.59 -19.80 34.16
N SER A 36 26.16 -19.31 35.33
CA SER A 36 25.17 -18.25 35.49
C SER A 36 25.74 -16.90 35.06
N GLY A 37 25.08 -16.25 34.10
CA GLY A 37 25.31 -14.84 33.78
C GLY A 37 25.13 -14.55 32.29
N ILE A 38 24.08 -13.78 31.98
CA ILE A 38 23.85 -13.12 30.68
C ILE A 38 23.26 -14.05 29.59
N VAL A 39 21.96 -14.36 29.71
CA VAL A 39 21.12 -14.82 28.58
C VAL A 39 19.77 -14.10 28.63
N GLU A 40 19.78 -12.78 28.47
CA GLU A 40 18.54 -11.99 28.36
C GLU A 40 18.53 -11.04 27.15
N TYR A 41 19.70 -10.76 26.57
CA TYR A 41 19.86 -9.89 25.40
C TYR A 41 19.51 -10.56 24.06
N GLU A 42 19.62 -11.89 23.96
CA GLU A 42 19.37 -12.61 22.70
C GLU A 42 17.87 -12.97 22.51
N SER A 43 17.14 -13.19 23.61
CA SER A 43 15.71 -13.51 23.57
C SER A 43 14.84 -12.27 23.31
N THR A 44 15.23 -11.12 23.86
CA THR A 44 14.50 -9.85 23.68
C THR A 44 14.70 -9.24 22.29
N SER A 45 15.91 -9.36 21.71
CA SER A 45 16.20 -8.93 20.34
C SER A 45 15.45 -9.77 19.30
N LYS A 46 15.47 -11.11 19.44
CA LYS A 46 14.70 -12.01 18.54
C LYS A 46 13.19 -11.78 18.63
N ALA A 47 12.64 -11.55 19.82
CA ALA A 47 11.23 -11.21 19.99
C ALA A 47 10.85 -9.89 19.30
N LYS A 48 11.71 -8.86 19.42
CA LYS A 48 11.51 -7.57 18.77
C LYS A 48 11.58 -7.65 17.24
N ASP A 49 12.52 -8.42 16.71
CA ASP A 49 12.64 -8.65 15.26
C ASP A 49 11.45 -9.44 14.71
N PHE A 50 10.94 -10.38 15.49
CA PHE A 50 9.73 -11.12 15.16
C PHE A 50 8.49 -10.22 15.13
N LEU A 51 8.28 -9.39 16.16
CA LEU A 51 7.19 -8.40 16.20
C LEU A 51 7.25 -7.43 15.02
N LYS A 52 8.44 -6.92 14.70
CA LYS A 52 8.66 -6.07 13.52
C LYS A 52 8.24 -6.80 12.24
N THR A 53 8.61 -8.06 12.11
CA THR A 53 8.27 -8.90 10.94
C THR A 53 6.77 -9.13 10.83
N ILE A 54 6.09 -9.47 11.92
CA ILE A 54 4.63 -9.61 11.96
C ILE A 54 3.96 -8.29 11.59
N THR A 55 4.39 -7.18 12.19
CA THR A 55 3.83 -5.85 11.93
C THR A 55 3.91 -5.51 10.44
N GLN A 56 5.07 -5.70 9.82
CA GLN A 56 5.27 -5.45 8.39
C GLN A 56 4.37 -6.32 7.51
N GLN A 57 4.19 -7.60 7.87
CA GLN A 57 3.32 -8.50 7.13
C GLN A 57 1.84 -8.11 7.26
N ILE A 58 1.39 -7.76 8.45
CA ILE A 58 0.02 -7.26 8.69
C ILE A 58 -0.21 -6.00 7.86
N VAL A 59 0.69 -5.01 7.95
CA VAL A 59 0.62 -3.78 7.15
C VAL A 59 0.49 -4.06 5.66
N LYS A 60 1.35 -4.94 5.14
CA LYS A 60 1.34 -5.31 3.71
C LYS A 60 0.00 -5.94 3.31
N LEU A 61 -0.49 -6.89 4.09
CA LEU A 61 -1.74 -7.60 3.80
C LEU A 61 -2.96 -6.68 3.93
N GLU A 62 -2.99 -5.78 4.90
CA GLU A 62 -4.07 -4.78 5.05
C GLU A 62 -4.14 -3.84 3.83
N ILE A 63 -2.99 -3.35 3.36
CA ILE A 63 -2.95 -2.55 2.11
C ILE A 63 -3.39 -3.39 0.93
N GLN A 64 -2.89 -4.63 0.79
CA GLN A 64 -3.27 -5.50 -0.32
C GLN A 64 -4.77 -5.78 -0.32
N ARG A 65 -5.34 -6.06 0.85
CA ARG A 65 -6.78 -6.26 1.03
C ARG A 65 -7.56 -5.04 0.52
N ALA A 66 -7.28 -3.85 1.04
CA ALA A 66 -7.97 -2.63 0.64
C ALA A 66 -7.82 -2.31 -0.86
N MET A 67 -6.67 -2.65 -1.45
CA MET A 67 -6.41 -2.45 -2.88
C MET A 67 -7.12 -3.44 -3.81
N LEU A 68 -7.49 -4.62 -3.29
CA LEU A 68 -8.05 -5.73 -4.06
C LEU A 68 -9.54 -5.94 -3.82
N GLU A 69 -10.08 -5.51 -2.68
CA GLU A 69 -11.52 -5.53 -2.37
C GLU A 69 -12.42 -4.89 -3.45
N PRO A 70 -11.99 -3.84 -4.19
CA PRO A 70 -12.80 -3.31 -5.29
C PRO A 70 -12.94 -4.24 -6.50
N VAL A 71 -12.03 -5.22 -6.64
CA VAL A 71 -11.90 -6.04 -7.86
C VAL A 71 -12.26 -7.50 -7.59
N PHE A 72 -12.11 -7.96 -6.35
CA PHE A 72 -12.34 -9.34 -5.96
C PHE A 72 -13.48 -9.44 -4.94
N THR A 73 -14.29 -10.48 -5.09
CA THR A 73 -15.27 -10.84 -4.06
C THR A 73 -14.53 -11.41 -2.82
N PRO A 74 -15.13 -11.28 -1.61
CA PRO A 74 -14.58 -11.91 -0.40
C PRO A 74 -14.36 -13.42 -0.56
N GLU A 75 -15.20 -14.09 -1.37
CA GLU A 75 -15.12 -15.53 -1.61
C GLU A 75 -13.99 -15.96 -2.56
N SER A 76 -13.33 -15.01 -3.23
CA SER A 76 -12.21 -15.32 -4.11
C SER A 76 -11.06 -15.96 -3.34
N SER A 77 -10.34 -16.88 -3.98
CA SER A 77 -9.18 -17.55 -3.38
C SER A 77 -8.11 -16.58 -2.90
N VAL A 78 -7.94 -15.45 -3.62
CA VAL A 78 -7.02 -14.37 -3.26
C VAL A 78 -7.43 -13.70 -1.96
N MET A 79 -8.70 -13.30 -1.84
CA MET A 79 -9.20 -12.64 -0.63
C MET A 79 -9.18 -13.58 0.59
N LYS A 80 -9.64 -14.84 0.41
CA LYS A 80 -9.57 -15.86 1.47
C LYS A 80 -8.15 -16.08 1.98
N LYS A 81 -7.16 -16.11 1.08
CA LYS A 81 -5.75 -16.26 1.45
C LYS A 81 -5.27 -15.08 2.29
N ILE A 82 -5.54 -13.84 1.85
CA ILE A 82 -5.18 -12.63 2.59
C ILE A 82 -5.81 -12.63 3.98
N GLU A 83 -7.11 -12.92 4.08
CA GLU A 83 -7.83 -12.97 5.36
C GLU A 83 -7.32 -14.07 6.28
N SER A 84 -7.00 -15.25 5.75
CA SER A 84 -6.43 -16.35 6.52
C SER A 84 -5.05 -15.98 7.08
N GLN A 85 -4.22 -15.31 6.28
CA GLN A 85 -2.90 -14.87 6.71
C GLN A 85 -3.00 -13.76 7.77
N LEU A 86 -3.89 -12.79 7.58
CA LEU A 86 -4.15 -11.74 8.58
C LEU A 86 -4.60 -12.34 9.91
N ARG A 87 -5.56 -13.27 9.88
CA ARG A 87 -6.03 -13.97 11.11
C ARG A 87 -4.92 -14.72 11.82
N SER A 88 -4.08 -15.45 11.07
CA SER A 88 -2.94 -16.18 11.66
C SER A 88 -1.92 -15.23 12.28
N LEU A 89 -1.58 -14.12 11.62
CA LEU A 89 -0.63 -13.14 12.14
C LEU A 89 -1.18 -12.41 13.37
N GLN A 90 -2.47 -12.07 13.37
CA GLN A 90 -3.16 -11.48 14.53
C GLN A 90 -3.19 -12.46 15.70
N GLN A 91 -3.45 -13.74 15.47
CA GLN A 91 -3.40 -14.76 16.51
C GLN A 91 -1.99 -14.89 17.11
N HIS A 92 -0.95 -14.88 16.28
CA HIS A 92 0.44 -14.87 16.78
C HIS A 92 0.75 -13.62 17.59
N LEU A 93 0.26 -12.45 17.16
CA LEU A 93 0.42 -11.20 17.89
C LEU A 93 -0.27 -11.26 19.26
N SER A 94 -1.50 -11.78 19.34
CA SER A 94 -2.22 -11.95 20.61
C SER A 94 -1.53 -12.92 21.57
N GLN A 95 -0.81 -13.92 21.05
CA GLN A 95 -0.02 -14.86 21.86
C GLN A 95 1.25 -14.22 22.45
N LEU A 96 1.75 -13.14 21.86
CA LEU A 96 2.88 -12.37 22.39
C LEU A 96 2.48 -11.39 23.51
N GLN A 97 1.17 -11.27 23.78
CA GLN A 97 0.54 -10.67 24.97
C GLN A 97 1.11 -9.32 25.44
N SER A 98 0.94 -8.28 24.62
CA SER A 98 0.82 -6.92 25.14
C SER A 98 -0.17 -6.11 24.31
N ASP A 99 -1.15 -5.48 24.96
CA ASP A 99 -2.04 -4.50 24.31
C ASP A 99 -1.25 -3.37 23.62
N ALA A 100 -0.03 -3.10 24.12
CA ALA A 100 0.90 -2.16 23.50
C ALA A 100 1.35 -2.61 22.10
N ASP A 101 1.53 -3.92 21.87
CA ASP A 101 1.94 -4.44 20.55
C ASP A 101 0.80 -4.35 19.54
N GLN A 102 -0.44 -4.60 19.99
CA GLN A 102 -1.62 -4.41 19.14
C GLN A 102 -1.81 -2.93 18.76
N ALA A 103 -1.61 -2.01 19.72
CA ALA A 103 -1.66 -0.58 19.45
C ALA A 103 -0.56 -0.14 18.47
N ALA A 104 0.66 -0.66 18.63
CA ALA A 104 1.78 -0.38 17.73
C ALA A 104 1.51 -0.90 16.30
N VAL A 105 0.95 -2.10 16.17
CA VAL A 105 0.54 -2.64 14.87
C VAL A 105 -0.56 -1.80 14.24
N ASN A 106 -1.60 -1.44 14.99
CA ASN A 106 -2.68 -0.58 14.48
C ASN A 106 -2.14 0.78 14.02
N HIS A 107 -1.21 1.37 14.77
CA HIS A 107 -0.54 2.60 14.38
C HIS A 107 0.27 2.43 13.08
N ALA A 108 1.04 1.33 12.96
CA ALA A 108 1.79 1.04 11.75
C ALA A 108 0.88 0.85 10.52
N VAL A 109 -0.26 0.16 10.68
CA VAL A 109 -1.26 0.00 9.61
C VAL A 109 -1.87 1.35 9.25
N PHE A 110 -2.21 2.19 10.24
CA PHE A 110 -2.71 3.55 10.00
C PHE A 110 -1.70 4.38 9.19
N GLU A 111 -0.44 4.43 9.60
CA GLU A 111 0.61 5.20 8.91
C GLU A 111 0.79 4.72 7.46
N ALA A 112 0.76 3.41 7.25
CA ALA A 112 0.93 2.83 5.93
C ALA A 112 -0.28 3.08 5.00
N ILE A 113 -1.51 2.97 5.53
CA ILE A 113 -2.72 3.30 4.75
C ILE A 113 -2.76 4.80 4.44
N LYS A 114 -2.43 5.67 5.41
CA LYS A 114 -2.31 7.12 5.21
C LYS A 114 -1.33 7.45 4.08
N ALA A 115 -0.13 6.85 4.11
CA ALA A 115 0.85 7.01 3.04
C ALA A 115 0.33 6.50 1.69
N LYS A 116 -0.39 5.38 1.67
CA LYS A 116 -0.96 4.83 0.44
C LYS A 116 -2.06 5.72 -0.15
N ILE A 117 -2.91 6.32 0.69
CA ILE A 117 -3.91 7.29 0.23
C ILE A 117 -3.20 8.49 -0.41
N ALA A 118 -2.17 9.04 0.23
CA ALA A 118 -1.39 10.14 -0.32
C ALA A 118 -0.77 9.81 -1.69
N GLU A 119 -0.19 8.62 -1.83
CA GLU A 119 0.34 8.12 -3.11
C GLU A 119 -0.75 8.04 -4.21
N LEU A 120 -1.91 7.45 -3.88
CA LEU A 120 -3.00 7.29 -4.84
C LEU A 120 -3.67 8.63 -5.22
N GLU A 121 -3.70 9.60 -4.32
CA GLU A 121 -4.19 10.95 -4.60
C GLU A 121 -3.27 11.72 -5.54
N VAL A 122 -1.95 11.60 -5.36
CA VAL A 122 -0.98 12.13 -6.33
C VAL A 122 -1.18 11.45 -7.68
N LYS A 123 -1.29 10.11 -7.69
CA LYS A 123 -1.52 9.35 -8.93
C LYS A 123 -2.80 9.80 -9.64
N ARG A 124 -3.89 10.01 -8.90
CA ARG A 124 -5.16 10.52 -9.43
C ARG A 124 -4.94 11.87 -10.13
N ALA A 125 -4.34 12.83 -9.44
CA ALA A 125 -4.10 14.15 -9.98
C ALA A 125 -3.21 14.12 -11.24
N LEU A 126 -2.24 13.20 -11.33
CA LEU A 126 -1.40 13.03 -12.52
C LEU A 126 -2.15 12.43 -13.72
N LEU A 127 -3.26 11.73 -13.49
CA LEU A 127 -4.04 11.04 -14.52
C LEU A 127 -5.25 11.86 -14.98
N GLU A 128 -5.76 12.76 -14.14
CA GLU A 128 -6.89 13.66 -14.44
C GLU A 128 -6.75 14.43 -15.77
N PRO A 129 -5.56 14.91 -16.19
CA PRO A 129 -5.42 15.57 -17.49
C PRO A 129 -5.55 14.63 -18.70
N VAL A 130 -5.41 13.33 -18.49
CA VAL A 130 -5.30 12.31 -19.56
C VAL A 130 -6.56 11.45 -19.66
N PHE A 131 -7.26 11.27 -18.55
CA PHE A 131 -8.42 10.37 -18.46
C PHE A 131 -9.66 11.10 -17.96
N VAL A 132 -10.79 10.81 -18.59
CA VAL A 132 -12.10 11.18 -18.04
C VAL A 132 -12.40 10.37 -16.77
N PRO A 133 -13.24 10.89 -15.84
CA PRO A 133 -13.55 10.21 -14.58
C PRO A 133 -14.10 8.78 -14.75
N GLU A 134 -14.83 8.51 -15.82
CA GLU A 134 -15.46 7.23 -16.12
C GLU A 134 -14.47 6.18 -16.66
N ALA A 135 -13.23 6.58 -16.98
CA ALA A 135 -12.22 5.65 -17.45
C ALA A 135 -12.04 4.52 -16.42
N PRO A 136 -11.97 3.24 -16.83
CA PRO A 136 -11.86 2.11 -15.90
C PRO A 136 -10.72 2.24 -14.90
N LEU A 137 -9.61 2.86 -15.33
CA LEU A 137 -8.45 3.11 -14.49
C LEU A 137 -8.73 4.18 -13.40
N MET A 138 -9.50 5.22 -13.71
CA MET A 138 -9.94 6.24 -12.75
C MET A 138 -10.94 5.65 -11.75
N GLN A 139 -11.95 4.91 -12.23
CA GLN A 139 -12.93 4.23 -11.39
C GLN A 139 -12.28 3.23 -10.41
N LYS A 140 -11.28 2.48 -10.89
CA LYS A 140 -10.49 1.58 -10.03
C LYS A 140 -9.76 2.35 -8.93
N LEU A 141 -9.12 3.47 -9.28
CA LEU A 141 -8.38 4.30 -8.34
C LEU A 141 -9.29 4.91 -7.27
N GLU A 142 -10.46 5.42 -7.68
CA GLU A 142 -11.46 5.97 -6.75
C GLU A 142 -12.01 4.90 -5.80
N SER A 143 -12.27 3.70 -6.31
CA SER A 143 -12.72 2.59 -5.47
C SER A 143 -11.65 2.15 -4.46
N GLN A 144 -10.38 2.13 -4.86
CA GLN A 144 -9.26 1.83 -3.96
C GLN A 144 -9.09 2.91 -2.88
N LEU A 145 -9.16 4.19 -3.25
CA LEU A 145 -9.15 5.30 -2.30
C LEU A 145 -10.29 5.18 -1.29
N LYS A 146 -11.51 4.89 -1.75
CA LYS A 146 -12.68 4.70 -0.88
C LYS A 146 -12.44 3.59 0.15
N ARG A 147 -11.94 2.42 -0.28
CA ARG A 147 -11.65 1.29 0.64
C ARG A 147 -10.56 1.60 1.64
N LEU A 148 -9.51 2.30 1.22
CA LEU A 148 -8.45 2.73 2.14
C LEU A 148 -8.99 3.71 3.19
N TRP A 149 -9.83 4.66 2.79
CA TRP A 149 -10.49 5.58 3.72
C TRP A 149 -11.43 4.86 4.71
N GLU A 150 -12.25 3.92 4.22
CA GLU A 150 -13.11 3.10 5.07
C GLU A 150 -12.29 2.29 6.09
N ARG A 151 -11.19 1.66 5.65
CA ARG A 151 -10.33 0.88 6.54
C ARG A 151 -9.64 1.77 7.58
N LEU A 152 -9.17 2.94 7.16
CA LEU A 152 -8.52 3.91 8.03
C LEU A 152 -9.47 4.45 9.11
N ALA A 153 -10.75 4.68 8.77
CA ALA A 153 -11.78 5.08 9.72
C ALA A 153 -12.09 3.99 10.77
N GLN A 154 -11.95 2.71 10.42
CA GLN A 154 -12.11 1.59 11.36
C GLN A 154 -10.94 1.48 12.34
N ILE A 155 -9.71 1.77 11.89
CA ILE A 155 -8.50 1.61 12.70
C ILE A 155 -8.31 2.81 13.63
N GLN A 156 -8.52 4.02 13.11
CA GLN A 156 -8.36 5.24 13.88
C GLN A 156 -9.42 6.25 13.44
N PRO A 157 -10.49 6.46 14.22
CA PRO A 157 -11.50 7.47 13.88
C PRO A 157 -10.92 8.89 13.98
N ASN A 158 -11.51 9.84 13.26
CA ASN A 158 -11.23 11.29 13.33
C ASN A 158 -9.79 11.72 12.94
N ASN A 159 -9.16 11.03 12.00
CA ASN A 159 -7.79 11.28 11.54
C ASN A 159 -7.69 12.03 10.20
N GLN A 160 -8.79 12.61 9.72
CA GLN A 160 -8.86 13.28 8.42
C GLN A 160 -7.83 14.41 8.26
N VAL A 161 -7.55 15.15 9.34
CA VAL A 161 -6.52 16.20 9.35
C VAL A 161 -5.13 15.64 9.06
N ALA A 162 -4.76 14.53 9.73
CA ALA A 162 -3.46 13.90 9.54
C ALA A 162 -3.31 13.35 8.12
N VAL A 163 -4.38 12.77 7.58
CA VAL A 163 -4.38 12.23 6.22
C VAL A 163 -4.32 13.34 5.17
N ASN A 164 -5.11 14.41 5.33
CA ASN A 164 -5.08 15.57 4.44
C ASN A 164 -3.71 16.24 4.43
N ARG A 165 -3.05 16.34 5.59
CA ARG A 165 -1.67 16.82 5.67
C ARG A 165 -0.72 15.95 4.84
N ALA A 166 -0.76 14.63 5.03
CA ALA A 166 0.08 13.70 4.27
C ALA A 166 -0.16 13.80 2.75
N ILE A 167 -1.41 13.96 2.33
CA ILE A 167 -1.76 14.15 0.92
C ILE A 167 -1.19 15.48 0.40
N SER A 168 -1.37 16.57 1.13
CA SER A 168 -0.84 17.89 0.76
C SER A 168 0.68 17.89 0.67
N GLU A 169 1.37 17.22 1.59
CA GLU A 169 2.83 17.05 1.56
C GLU A 169 3.27 16.24 0.32
N ALA A 170 2.60 15.13 0.02
CA ALA A 170 2.90 14.32 -1.17
C ALA A 170 2.66 15.08 -2.49
N ILE A 171 1.56 15.85 -2.58
CA ILE A 171 1.25 16.69 -3.74
C ILE A 171 2.32 17.78 -3.91
N LYS A 172 2.70 18.48 -2.83
CA LYS A 172 3.76 19.50 -2.86
C LYS A 172 5.10 18.91 -3.31
N ALA A 173 5.47 17.74 -2.79
CA ALA A 173 6.68 17.05 -3.21
C ALA A 173 6.64 16.73 -4.71
N LYS A 174 5.51 16.24 -5.23
CA LYS A 174 5.39 15.95 -6.67
C LYS A 174 5.40 17.20 -7.54
N ILE A 175 4.81 18.31 -7.09
CA ILE A 175 4.89 19.61 -7.76
C ILE A 175 6.35 20.07 -7.85
N ALA A 176 7.11 19.96 -6.76
CA ALA A 176 8.52 20.34 -6.75
C ALA A 176 9.34 19.51 -7.75
N GLU A 177 9.14 18.18 -7.77
CA GLU A 177 9.78 17.27 -8.72
C GLU A 177 9.46 17.66 -10.18
N LEU A 178 8.19 17.91 -10.51
CA LEU A 178 7.78 18.30 -11.86
C LEU A 178 8.28 19.70 -12.26
N LYS A 179 8.40 20.63 -11.32
CA LYS A 179 9.01 21.95 -11.58
C LYS A 179 10.50 21.83 -11.88
N THR A 180 11.21 20.97 -11.15
CA THR A 180 12.61 20.63 -11.46
C THR A 180 12.71 19.98 -12.83
N GLU A 181 11.91 18.96 -13.14
CA GLU A 181 11.88 18.29 -14.44
C GLU A 181 11.62 19.29 -15.58
N ARG A 182 10.64 20.19 -15.40
CA ARG A 182 10.34 21.26 -16.35
C ARG A 182 11.53 22.19 -16.58
N SER A 183 12.22 22.59 -15.51
CA SER A 183 13.36 23.52 -15.59
C SER A 183 14.59 22.93 -16.29
N LEU A 184 14.70 21.60 -16.32
CA LEU A 184 15.79 20.88 -16.98
C LEU A 184 15.52 20.65 -18.48
N GLN A 185 14.29 20.90 -18.95
CA GLN A 185 13.99 20.81 -20.38
C GLN A 185 14.56 22.02 -21.12
N PRO A 186 15.32 21.81 -22.21
CA PRO A 186 15.97 22.88 -22.92
C PRO A 186 14.93 23.85 -23.50
N THR A 187 15.14 25.15 -23.32
CA THR A 187 14.29 26.23 -23.87
C THR A 187 14.24 26.27 -25.40
N GLN A 188 15.03 25.43 -26.09
CA GLN A 188 14.94 25.21 -27.53
C GLN A 188 13.76 24.32 -27.92
N ASP A 189 13.23 23.53 -26.98
CA ASP A 189 11.93 22.90 -27.15
C ASP A 189 10.89 24.02 -27.14
N SER A 190 10.22 24.23 -28.27
CA SER A 190 9.13 25.19 -28.38
C SER A 190 8.17 25.01 -27.20
N PRO A 191 7.57 26.07 -26.62
CA PRO A 191 6.59 25.94 -25.53
C PRO A 191 5.38 25.04 -25.86
N THR A 192 5.25 24.63 -27.12
CA THR A 192 4.32 23.61 -27.64
C THR A 192 4.87 22.19 -27.66
N SER A 193 6.03 21.91 -27.05
CA SER A 193 6.54 20.53 -26.98
C SER A 193 5.55 19.64 -26.23
N PRO A 194 5.22 18.44 -26.75
CA PRO A 194 4.27 17.55 -26.10
C PRO A 194 4.66 17.23 -24.66
N THR A 195 5.96 17.18 -24.37
CA THR A 195 6.50 16.92 -23.03
C THR A 195 6.26 18.09 -22.07
N LEU A 196 6.56 19.33 -22.48
CA LEU A 196 6.32 20.52 -21.66
C LEU A 196 4.82 20.69 -21.38
N SER A 197 3.98 20.51 -22.40
CA SER A 197 2.52 20.56 -22.27
C SER A 197 1.98 19.47 -21.33
N SER A 198 2.54 18.25 -21.40
CA SER A 198 2.21 17.17 -20.46
C SER A 198 2.56 17.54 -19.03
N ILE A 199 3.75 18.08 -18.78
CA ILE A 199 4.18 18.50 -17.44
C ILE A 199 3.30 19.64 -16.90
N ASP A 200 2.99 20.64 -17.74
CA ASP A 200 2.12 21.76 -17.36
C ASP A 200 0.71 21.31 -16.97
N SER A 201 0.14 20.40 -17.74
CA SER A 201 -1.19 19.85 -17.45
C SER A 201 -1.21 19.12 -16.11
N LYS A 202 -0.17 18.33 -15.81
CA LYS A 202 0.00 17.62 -14.53
C LYS A 202 0.20 18.58 -13.36
N LEU A 203 1.04 19.62 -13.53
CA LEU A 203 1.24 20.66 -12.53
C LEU A 203 -0.06 21.37 -12.19
N LYS A 204 -0.82 21.79 -13.21
CA LYS A 204 -2.12 22.44 -13.02
C LYS A 204 -3.12 21.55 -12.26
N SER A 205 -3.14 20.26 -12.57
CA SER A 205 -4.02 19.30 -11.89
C SER A 205 -3.64 19.11 -10.42
N LEU A 206 -2.35 18.96 -10.13
CA LEU A 206 -1.83 18.85 -8.76
C LEU A 206 -2.10 20.12 -7.94
N GLU A 207 -1.86 21.30 -8.51
CA GLU A 207 -2.13 22.59 -7.88
C GLU A 207 -3.62 22.77 -7.59
N LYS A 208 -4.51 22.41 -8.53
CA LYS A 208 -5.95 22.38 -8.31
C LYS A 208 -6.32 21.46 -7.14
N ARG A 209 -5.74 20.26 -7.07
CA ARG A 209 -6.02 19.28 -6.01
C ARG A 209 -5.56 19.77 -4.62
N LEU A 210 -4.52 20.61 -4.56
CA LEU A 210 -4.02 21.20 -3.32
C LEU A 210 -4.97 22.27 -2.75
N VAL A 211 -5.69 23.01 -3.60
CA VAL A 211 -6.61 24.09 -3.18
C VAL A 211 -7.96 23.57 -2.68
N VAL A 212 -8.39 22.39 -3.12
CA VAL A 212 -9.71 21.81 -2.83
C VAL A 212 -9.73 21.02 -1.49
N ARG A 213 -8.68 21.13 -0.67
CA ARG A 213 -8.50 20.36 0.58
C ARG A 213 -8.34 21.26 1.80
#